data_AF-A0A261CZ03-F1
#
_entry.id   AF-A0A261CZ03-F1
#
_cell.length_a   1.000
_cell.length_b   1.000
_cell.length_c   1.000
_cell.angle_alpha   90.00
_cell.angle_beta   90.00
_cell.angle_gamma   90.00
#
_symmetry.space_group_name_H-M   'P 1'
#
loop_
_entity.id
_entity.type
_entity.pdbx_description
1 polymer ?
#
loop_
_entity_poly.entity_id
_entity_poly.type
_entity_poly.pdbx_seq_one_letter_code
_entity_poly.pdbx_strand_id
1 'polypeptide(L)'
;MPNRDSEDFAYEPQNPPPGDTAGLEDGGGVTPGDTPPAETGVGGPNHEPPQRGKTVPIVIISLAVLLVLIIAIGLFSRIFGFM
;
A
#
# COMPACT_ATOMS: atom_id res chain seq x y z
N MET A 1 6.29 42.06 -27.85
CA MET A 1 6.91 41.71 -26.56
C MET A 1 7.43 40.29 -26.70
N PRO A 2 8.74 40.02 -26.55
CA PRO A 2 9.23 38.64 -26.58
C PRO A 2 8.72 37.90 -25.34
N ASN A 3 8.19 36.69 -25.57
CA ASN A 3 7.57 35.82 -24.59
C ASN A 3 8.67 35.29 -23.65
N ARG A 4 8.69 35.71 -22.37
CA ARG A 4 9.74 35.33 -21.39
C ARG A 4 9.53 33.95 -20.76
N ASP A 5 8.36 33.40 -20.98
CA ASP A 5 7.85 32.12 -20.52
C ASP A 5 8.39 30.94 -21.33
N SER A 6 8.91 31.14 -22.54
CA SER A 6 9.51 30.03 -23.31
C SER A 6 10.94 29.67 -22.88
N GLU A 7 11.64 30.55 -22.17
CA GLU A 7 13.03 30.29 -21.74
C GLU A 7 13.12 29.64 -20.35
N ASP A 8 12.10 29.80 -19.50
CA ASP A 8 12.06 29.21 -18.15
C ASP A 8 11.74 27.70 -18.15
N PHE A 9 11.07 27.18 -19.19
CA PHE A 9 10.84 25.72 -19.35
C PHE A 9 12.03 24.98 -19.99
N ALA A 10 13.03 25.71 -20.49
CA ALA A 10 14.09 25.12 -21.31
C ALA A 10 15.25 24.52 -20.49
N TYR A 11 15.29 24.76 -19.18
CA TYR A 11 16.36 24.22 -18.34
C TYR A 11 15.84 23.72 -17.00
N GLU A 12 15.21 22.55 -17.01
CA GLU A 12 15.07 21.73 -15.82
C GLU A 12 16.24 20.74 -15.78
N PRO A 13 17.19 20.83 -14.82
CA PRO A 13 18.37 19.97 -14.81
C PRO A 13 18.04 18.47 -14.65
N GLN A 14 16.81 18.15 -14.24
CA GLN A 14 16.31 16.79 -14.11
C GLN A 14 15.55 16.29 -15.34
N ASN A 15 15.16 17.17 -16.26
CA ASN A 15 14.45 16.82 -17.48
C ASN A 15 15.22 17.38 -18.69
N PRO A 16 16.22 16.66 -19.21
CA PRO A 16 16.96 17.11 -20.39
C PRO A 16 15.98 17.34 -21.56
N PRO A 17 16.30 18.27 -22.48
CA PRO A 17 15.42 18.56 -23.60
C PRO A 17 15.13 17.28 -24.39
N PRO A 18 13.92 17.10 -24.92
CA PRO A 18 13.46 15.83 -25.50
C PRO A 18 14.32 15.33 -26.66
N GLY A 19 14.99 16.23 -27.40
CA GLY A 19 15.95 15.85 -28.44
C GLY A 19 17.23 15.19 -27.93
N ASP A 20 17.55 15.34 -26.64
CA ASP A 20 18.74 14.77 -25.98
C ASP A 20 18.42 13.47 -25.20
N THR A 21 17.15 13.07 -25.12
CA THR A 21 16.75 11.79 -24.51
C THR A 21 16.78 10.64 -25.52
N ALA A 22 17.63 9.64 -25.28
CA ALA A 22 17.80 8.51 -26.18
C ALA A 22 16.50 7.69 -26.32
N GLY A 23 15.98 7.60 -27.54
CA GLY A 23 14.82 6.76 -27.90
C GLY A 23 13.46 7.48 -27.94
N LEU A 24 13.41 8.79 -27.75
CA LEU A 24 12.16 9.55 -27.81
C LEU A 24 12.03 10.28 -29.16
N GLU A 25 10.94 10.04 -29.90
CA GLU A 25 10.58 10.85 -31.05
C GLU A 25 10.12 12.25 -30.61
N ASP A 26 10.26 13.26 -31.47
CA ASP A 26 9.73 14.61 -31.24
C ASP A 26 8.21 14.53 -30.97
N GLY A 27 7.83 14.55 -29.69
CA GLY A 27 6.47 14.23 -29.22
C GLY A 27 6.40 13.34 -27.98
N GLY A 28 7.52 12.78 -27.52
CA GLY A 28 7.61 11.97 -26.30
C GLY A 28 7.14 10.53 -26.47
N GLY A 29 7.02 10.06 -27.72
CA GLY A 29 6.76 8.65 -28.05
C GLY A 29 8.05 7.85 -28.07
N VAL A 30 7.95 6.56 -27.74
CA VAL A 30 8.97 5.56 -28.02
C VAL A 30 8.37 4.56 -29.01
N THR A 31 9.19 3.89 -29.82
CA THR A 31 8.69 2.89 -30.76
C THR A 31 8.06 1.74 -29.98
N PRO A 32 6.86 1.23 -30.37
CA PRO A 32 6.27 0.06 -29.72
C PRO A 32 7.24 -1.14 -29.73
N GLY A 33 7.77 -1.50 -28.57
CA GLY A 33 8.83 -2.50 -28.43
C GLY A 33 10.09 -1.99 -27.71
N ASP A 34 10.25 -0.67 -27.59
CA ASP A 34 11.18 -0.08 -26.63
C ASP A 34 10.74 -0.49 -25.23
N THR A 35 11.69 -1.02 -24.47
CA THR A 35 11.41 -1.53 -23.14
C THR A 35 10.99 -0.33 -22.29
N PRO A 36 9.81 -0.38 -21.64
CA PRO A 36 9.44 0.64 -20.67
C PRO A 36 10.60 0.87 -19.70
N PRO A 37 10.88 2.13 -19.28
CA PRO A 37 11.87 2.37 -18.24
C PRO A 37 11.53 1.48 -17.05
N ALA A 38 12.54 0.81 -16.49
CA ALA A 38 12.38 -0.22 -15.48
C ALA A 38 11.32 0.19 -14.45
N GLU A 39 10.13 -0.39 -14.58
CA GLU A 39 9.05 -0.25 -13.63
C GLU A 39 9.64 -0.73 -12.31
N THR A 40 10.00 0.18 -11.40
CA THR A 40 10.43 -0.22 -10.05
C THR A 40 9.17 -0.68 -9.34
N GLY A 41 8.76 -1.92 -9.65
CA GLY A 41 7.65 -2.60 -8.99
C GLY A 41 7.83 -2.44 -7.50
N VAL A 42 6.90 -1.73 -6.87
CA VAL A 42 6.79 -1.55 -5.43
C VAL A 42 6.47 -2.91 -4.80
N GLY A 43 7.49 -3.75 -4.70
CA GLY A 43 7.35 -5.17 -4.37
C GLY A 43 8.42 -5.97 -5.10
N GLY A 44 9.65 -5.92 -4.58
CA GLY A 44 10.69 -6.83 -5.05
C GLY A 44 10.28 -8.30 -4.84
N PRO A 45 10.94 -9.26 -5.52
CA PRO A 45 10.60 -10.69 -5.48
C PRO A 45 10.54 -11.32 -4.07
N ASN A 46 11.07 -10.62 -3.06
CA ASN A 46 11.18 -11.04 -1.67
C ASN A 46 10.27 -10.24 -0.72
N HIS A 47 9.23 -9.55 -1.21
CA HIS A 47 8.27 -8.91 -0.32
C HIS A 47 7.35 -9.97 0.30
N GLU A 48 7.81 -10.60 1.39
CA GLU A 48 6.94 -11.40 2.25
C GLU A 48 5.89 -10.47 2.87
N PRO A 49 4.59 -10.74 2.69
CA PRO A 49 3.56 -9.95 3.33
C PRO A 49 3.73 -10.04 4.85
N PRO A 50 3.45 -8.95 5.60
CA PRO A 50 3.61 -8.96 7.05
C PRO A 50 2.79 -10.11 7.65
N GLN A 51 3.48 -11.07 8.25
CA GLN A 51 2.85 -12.22 8.90
C GLN A 51 2.10 -11.70 10.14
N ARG A 52 0.76 -11.72 10.07
CA ARG A 52 -0.07 -11.32 11.20
C ARG A 52 -0.01 -12.39 12.28
N GLY A 53 0.53 -12.04 13.45
CA GLY A 53 0.55 -12.93 14.61
C GLY A 53 -0.85 -13.29 15.10
N LYS A 54 -1.04 -14.53 15.55
CA LYS A 54 -2.32 -15.04 16.08
C LYS A 54 -2.52 -14.79 17.58
N THR A 55 -1.49 -14.33 18.29
CA THR A 55 -1.52 -14.20 19.76
C THR A 55 -2.61 -13.25 20.23
N VAL A 56 -2.68 -12.04 19.65
CA VAL A 56 -3.68 -11.03 20.01
C VAL A 56 -5.12 -11.52 19.79
N PRO A 57 -5.51 -12.05 18.62
CA PRO A 57 -6.87 -12.55 18.43
C PRO A 57 -7.19 -13.74 19.35
N ILE A 58 -6.23 -14.63 19.61
CA ILE A 58 -6.44 -15.75 20.54
C ILE A 58 -6.75 -15.25 21.95
N VAL A 59 -6.00 -14.26 22.45
CA VAL A 59 -6.22 -13.68 23.80
C VAL A 59 -7.58 -12.98 23.90
N ILE A 60 -7.98 -12.24 22.86
CA ILE A 60 -9.28 -11.57 22.85
C ILE A 60 -10.42 -12.58 22.86
N ILE A 61 -10.34 -13.61 22.02
CA ILE A 61 -11.37 -14.66 21.94
C ILE A 61 -11.45 -15.43 23.26
N SER A 62 -10.32 -15.78 23.87
CA SER A 62 -10.33 -16.52 25.13
C SER A 62 -10.97 -15.72 26.27
N LEU A 63 -10.69 -14.41 26.35
CA LEU A 63 -11.30 -13.52 27.34
C LEU A 63 -12.81 -13.37 27.11
N ALA A 64 -13.24 -13.23 25.85
CA ALA A 64 -14.64 -13.15 25.50
C ALA A 64 -15.41 -14.43 25.86
N VAL A 65 -14.84 -15.61 25.55
CA VAL A 65 -15.43 -16.91 25.91
C VAL A 65 -15.54 -17.06 27.43
N LEU A 66 -14.49 -16.68 28.17
CA LEU A 66 -14.51 -16.72 29.62
C LEU A 66 -15.63 -15.84 30.21
N LEU A 67 -15.76 -14.62 29.71
CA LEU A 67 -16.81 -13.70 30.15
C LEU A 67 -18.22 -14.26 29.87
N VAL A 68 -18.44 -14.78 28.67
CA VAL A 68 -19.72 -15.40 28.29
C VAL A 68 -20.03 -16.58 29.21
N LEU A 69 -19.04 -17.41 29.54
CA LEU A 69 -19.23 -18.56 30.42
C LEU A 69 -19.62 -18.12 31.84
N ILE A 70 -18.97 -17.09 32.39
CA ILE A 70 -19.30 -16.55 33.71
C ILE A 70 -20.74 -16.02 33.74
N ILE A 71 -21.13 -15.25 32.72
CA ILE A 71 -22.49 -14.70 32.62
C ILE A 71 -23.51 -15.83 32.48
N ALA A 72 -23.23 -16.81 31.61
CA ALA A 72 -24.11 -17.96 31.42
C ALA A 72 -24.30 -18.70 32.75
N ILE A 73 -23.22 -19.08 33.43
CA ILE A 73 -23.29 -19.77 34.73
C ILE A 73 -24.10 -18.94 35.74
N GLY A 74 -23.85 -17.64 35.85
CA GLY A 74 -24.61 -16.76 36.75
C GLY A 74 -26.11 -16.71 36.43
N LEU A 75 -26.48 -16.63 35.15
CA LEU A 75 -27.87 -16.68 34.71
C LEU A 75 -28.50 -18.04 34.98
N PHE A 76 -27.80 -19.12 34.68
CA PHE A 76 -28.22 -20.48 35.01
C PHE A 76 -28.46 -20.60 36.53
N SER A 77 -27.48 -20.28 37.36
CA SER A 77 -27.63 -20.30 38.82
C SER A 77 -28.83 -19.49 39.31
N ARG A 78 -29.10 -18.32 38.71
CA ARG A 78 -30.27 -17.49 39.04
C ARG A 78 -31.60 -18.12 38.63
N ILE A 79 -31.67 -18.74 37.45
CA ILE A 79 -32.89 -19.40 36.95
C ILE A 79 -33.20 -20.65 37.78
N PHE A 80 -32.17 -21.39 38.17
CA PHE A 80 -32.30 -22.62 38.95
C PHE A 80 -32.37 -22.38 40.46
N GLY A 81 -32.39 -21.13 40.92
CA GLY A 81 -32.58 -20.78 42.32
C GLY A 81 -31.41 -21.12 43.23
N PHE A 82 -30.20 -21.25 42.68
CA PHE A 82 -28.97 -21.49 43.46
C PHE A 82 -28.42 -20.22 44.15
N MET A 83 -29.09 -19.06 43.99
CA MET A 83 -28.87 -17.81 44.73
C MET A 83 -30.15 -16.98 44.83
#